data_AF-A0A7V7XKG0-F1
#
_entry.id   AF-A0A7V7XKG0-F1
#
_cell.length_a   1.000
_cell.length_b   1.000
_cell.length_c   1.000
_cell.angle_alpha   90.00
_cell.angle_beta   90.00
_cell.angle_gamma   90.00
#
_symmetry.space_group_name_H-M   'P 1'
#
loop_
_entity.id
_entity.type
_entity.pdbx_description
1 polymer ?
#
loop_
_entity_poly.entity_id
_entity_poly.type
_entity_poly.pdbx_seq_one_letter_code
_entity_poly.pdbx_strand_id
1 'polypeptide(L)'
;MWSFSYGWEKSFRTEKMADRSILVLQVLLILLVPILLVLVSVRFMLTETWLKFEYNRSGFPEDLYGWDTGVRLKYGPYGIRYLLNDEDISYLGDLKIDGQPAFREKELDHMEDVKVVTRGALTVLKLCLLFFVIGMGVLAYFSRSRLLSVLFYGGASTLIAVAVLVMLVFVSWDFFFDNFHAIFFDEGSWQFYRDDTLIRLYPQQFWFESSLMVGILTIGGAVFCMIIPWWVRSRKENHENRSRVSPD
;
A
#
# COMPACT_ATOMS: atom_id res chain seq x y z
N MET A 1 16.05 -38.99 47.49
CA MET A 1 14.80 -38.23 47.31
C MET A 1 14.95 -37.45 46.00
N TRP A 2 14.07 -37.74 45.04
CA TRP A 2 14.30 -37.66 43.60
C TRP A 2 14.09 -36.25 43.01
N SER A 3 15.02 -35.78 42.17
CA SER A 3 14.97 -34.52 41.42
C SER A 3 14.26 -34.63 40.04
N PHE A 4 13.26 -35.51 39.92
CA PHE A 4 12.59 -35.80 38.64
C PHE A 4 11.66 -34.69 38.15
N SER A 5 11.31 -33.71 38.99
CA SER A 5 10.37 -32.62 38.67
C SER A 5 10.96 -31.50 37.81
N TYR A 6 12.29 -31.36 37.75
CA TYR A 6 12.91 -30.13 37.20
C TYR A 6 12.97 -30.10 35.66
N GLY A 7 12.99 -31.27 35.01
CA GLY A 7 13.05 -31.37 33.55
C GLY A 7 11.69 -31.18 32.85
N TRP A 8 10.63 -31.72 33.45
CA TRP A 8 9.28 -31.68 32.87
C TRP A 8 8.68 -30.27 32.90
N GLU A 9 8.86 -29.53 34.01
CA GLU A 9 8.43 -28.13 34.12
C GLU A 9 9.13 -27.19 33.13
N LYS A 10 10.42 -27.42 32.85
CA LYS A 10 11.18 -26.64 31.86
C LYS A 10 10.68 -26.91 30.44
N SER A 11 10.52 -28.18 30.07
CA SER A 11 10.02 -28.58 28.74
C SER A 11 8.61 -28.03 28.47
N PHE A 12 7.71 -28.17 29.43
CA PHE A 12 6.34 -27.66 29.33
C PHE A 12 6.29 -26.13 29.22
N ARG A 13 7.16 -25.43 29.97
CA ARG A 13 7.27 -23.97 29.90
C ARG A 13 7.82 -23.52 28.54
N THR A 14 8.78 -24.23 27.96
CA THR A 14 9.35 -23.88 26.64
C THR A 14 8.36 -24.09 25.51
N GLU A 15 7.58 -25.17 25.51
CA GLU A 15 6.54 -25.42 24.51
C GLU A 15 5.44 -24.36 24.57
N LYS A 16 4.95 -24.04 25.78
CA LYS A 16 3.93 -23.00 25.98
C LYS A 16 4.40 -21.60 25.59
N MET A 17 5.68 -21.30 25.82
CA MET A 17 6.29 -20.03 25.40
C MET A 17 6.44 -19.96 23.87
N ALA A 18 6.86 -21.04 23.22
CA ALA A 18 6.93 -21.12 21.77
C ALA A 18 5.55 -20.92 21.13
N ASP A 19 4.50 -21.54 21.68
CA ASP A 19 3.14 -21.39 21.19
C ASP A 19 2.62 -19.95 21.28
N ARG A 20 2.92 -19.26 22.39
CA ARG A 20 2.59 -17.84 22.57
C ARG A 20 3.33 -16.96 21.57
N SER A 21 4.63 -17.18 21.36
CA SER A 21 5.43 -16.42 20.40
C SER A 21 4.91 -16.59 18.97
N ILE A 22 4.51 -17.80 18.59
CA ILE A 22 3.90 -18.08 17.28
C ILE A 22 2.55 -17.37 17.13
N LEU A 23 1.74 -17.32 18.20
CA LEU A 23 0.47 -16.58 18.19
C LEU A 23 0.70 -15.07 18.02
N VAL A 24 1.66 -14.50 18.74
CA VAL A 24 2.01 -13.07 18.61
C VAL A 24 2.48 -12.78 17.18
N LEU A 25 3.38 -13.61 16.62
CA LEU A 25 3.81 -13.48 15.24
C LEU A 25 2.63 -13.53 14.26
N GLN A 26 1.71 -14.48 14.45
CA GLN A 26 0.52 -14.60 13.63
C GLN A 26 -0.35 -13.32 13.66
N VAL A 27 -0.58 -12.74 14.83
CA VAL A 27 -1.35 -11.49 14.97
C VAL A 27 -0.62 -10.33 14.30
N LEU A 28 0.68 -10.19 14.52
CA LEU A 28 1.48 -9.14 13.88
C LEU A 28 1.42 -9.24 12.35
N LEU A 29 1.52 -10.46 11.79
CA LEU A 29 1.41 -10.66 10.34
C LEU A 29 0.01 -10.34 9.82
N ILE A 30 -1.06 -10.70 10.54
CA ILE A 30 -2.44 -10.33 10.19
C ILE A 30 -2.58 -8.80 10.08
N LEU A 31 -2.07 -8.06 11.08
CA LEU A 31 -2.12 -6.60 11.11
C LEU A 31 -1.23 -5.94 10.05
N LEU A 32 -0.21 -6.65 9.55
CA LEU A 32 0.66 -6.17 8.49
C LEU A 32 0.06 -6.29 7.09
N VAL A 33 -0.89 -7.22 6.88
CA VAL A 33 -1.50 -7.44 5.56
C VAL A 33 -2.16 -6.15 5.01
N PRO A 34 -3.02 -5.42 5.77
CA PRO A 34 -3.59 -4.17 5.28
C PRO A 34 -2.53 -3.14 4.89
N ILE A 35 -1.49 -2.97 5.73
CA ILE A 35 -0.41 -2.00 5.51
C ILE A 35 0.35 -2.33 4.23
N LEU A 36 0.71 -3.61 4.04
CA LEU A 36 1.43 -4.06 2.85
C LEU A 36 0.60 -3.88 1.58
N LEU A 37 -0.67 -4.27 1.59
CA LEU A 37 -1.53 -4.16 0.41
C LEU A 37 -1.73 -2.69 0.00
N VAL A 38 -1.90 -1.78 0.96
CA VAL A 38 -1.98 -0.33 0.68
C VAL A 38 -0.65 0.19 0.13
N LEU A 39 0.48 -0.08 0.80
CA LEU A 39 1.79 0.44 0.38
C LEU A 39 2.24 -0.10 -0.99
N VAL A 40 1.94 -1.36 -1.30
CA VAL A 40 2.17 -1.93 -2.64
C VAL A 40 1.31 -1.23 -3.69
N SER A 41 0.04 -0.95 -3.38
CA SER A 41 -0.86 -0.22 -4.28
C SER A 41 -0.40 1.22 -4.51
N VAL A 42 0.05 1.92 -3.46
CA VAL A 42 0.66 3.25 -3.56
C VAL A 42 1.93 3.21 -4.41
N ARG A 43 2.80 2.21 -4.22
CA ARG A 43 3.99 2.04 -5.05
C ARG A 43 3.65 1.87 -6.54
N PHE A 44 2.52 1.25 -6.86
CA PHE A 44 2.03 1.14 -8.23
C PHE A 44 1.54 2.48 -8.79
N MET A 45 0.92 3.35 -7.97
CA MET A 45 0.56 4.73 -8.39
C MET A 45 1.79 5.58 -8.73
N LEU A 46 2.94 5.31 -8.09
CA LEU A 46 4.24 5.90 -8.41
C LEU A 46 4.87 5.25 -9.65
N THR A 47 4.10 5.11 -10.74
CA THR A 47 4.60 4.62 -12.03
C THR A 47 4.10 5.51 -13.15
N GLU A 48 4.95 5.70 -14.18
CA GLU A 48 4.53 6.39 -15.39
C GLU A 48 3.40 5.66 -16.12
N THR A 49 3.28 4.34 -15.93
CA THR A 49 2.23 3.53 -16.54
C THR A 49 0.86 3.94 -16.02
N TRP A 50 0.71 4.14 -14.71
CA TRP A 50 -0.54 4.64 -14.14
C TRP A 50 -0.87 6.03 -14.67
N LEU A 51 0.10 6.96 -14.65
CA LEU A 51 -0.09 8.31 -15.21
C LEU A 51 -0.54 8.27 -16.67
N LYS A 52 0.13 7.47 -17.51
CA LYS A 52 -0.23 7.32 -18.93
C LYS A 52 -1.62 6.72 -19.09
N PHE A 53 -1.98 5.71 -18.30
CA PHE A 53 -3.30 5.11 -18.35
C PHE A 53 -4.39 6.13 -18.01
N GLU A 54 -4.23 6.83 -16.90
CA GLU A 54 -5.21 7.79 -16.40
C GLU A 54 -5.40 8.97 -17.36
N TYR A 55 -4.32 9.48 -17.95
CA TYR A 55 -4.39 10.58 -18.92
C TYR A 55 -4.98 10.21 -20.29
N ASN A 56 -4.97 8.92 -20.66
CA ASN A 56 -5.52 8.45 -21.93
C ASN A 56 -6.95 7.90 -21.80
N ARG A 57 -7.52 7.88 -20.59
CA ARG A 57 -8.90 7.43 -20.41
C ARG A 57 -9.89 8.49 -20.88
N SER A 58 -11.08 8.05 -21.28
CA SER A 58 -12.18 8.96 -21.59
C SER A 58 -12.62 9.72 -20.34
N GLY A 59 -12.82 11.04 -20.49
CA GLY A 59 -13.33 11.90 -19.42
C GLY A 59 -12.28 12.39 -18.41
N PHE A 60 -10.98 12.17 -18.65
CA PHE A 60 -9.95 12.86 -17.87
C PHE A 60 -9.99 14.37 -18.18
N PRO A 61 -9.92 15.26 -17.17
CA PRO A 61 -10.12 16.69 -17.37
C PRO A 61 -9.01 17.33 -18.20
N GLU A 62 -9.41 18.18 -19.14
CA GLU A 62 -8.50 19.06 -19.88
C GLU A 62 -7.85 20.09 -18.93
N ASP A 63 -6.67 20.58 -19.33
CA ASP A 63 -6.05 21.70 -18.61
C ASP A 63 -6.75 23.02 -18.99
N LEU A 64 -7.27 23.72 -17.98
CA LEU A 64 -7.99 24.99 -18.17
C LEU A 64 -7.08 26.14 -18.64
N TYR A 65 -5.77 25.94 -18.60
CA TYR A 65 -4.74 26.94 -18.91
C TYR A 65 -3.99 26.65 -20.23
N GLY A 66 -4.52 25.74 -21.05
CA GLY A 66 -4.14 25.60 -22.45
C GLY A 66 -3.09 24.52 -22.77
N TRP A 67 -2.65 23.71 -21.80
CA TRP A 67 -1.85 22.53 -22.12
C TRP A 67 -2.71 21.39 -22.65
N ASP A 68 -2.31 20.84 -23.79
CA ASP A 68 -2.88 19.58 -24.25
C ASP A 68 -2.36 18.39 -23.40
N THR A 69 -2.99 17.23 -23.61
CA THR A 69 -2.59 15.97 -22.97
C THR A 69 -1.14 15.60 -23.29
N GLY A 70 -0.62 15.96 -24.46
CA GLY A 70 0.76 15.67 -24.87
C GLY A 70 1.81 16.39 -24.03
N VAL A 71 1.58 17.68 -23.72
CA VAL A 71 2.43 18.46 -22.81
C VAL A 71 2.43 17.82 -21.42
N ARG A 72 1.26 17.46 -20.90
CA ARG A 72 1.14 16.87 -19.55
C ARG A 72 1.76 15.48 -19.48
N LEU A 73 1.62 14.66 -20.52
CA LEU A 73 2.29 13.35 -20.64
C LEU A 73 3.81 13.48 -20.84
N LYS A 74 4.30 14.60 -21.36
CA LYS A 74 5.75 14.89 -21.48
C LYS A 74 6.36 15.29 -20.13
N TYR A 75 5.71 16.18 -19.38
CA TYR A 75 6.27 16.75 -18.15
C TYR A 75 5.85 16.02 -16.86
N GLY A 76 4.65 15.45 -16.81
CA GLY A 76 4.14 14.68 -15.65
C GLY A 76 5.04 13.50 -15.22
N PRO A 77 5.72 12.77 -16.12
CA PRO A 77 6.69 11.75 -15.71
C PRO A 77 7.89 12.26 -14.91
N TYR A 78 8.27 13.55 -15.01
CA TYR A 78 9.42 14.07 -14.27
C TYR A 78 9.17 14.09 -12.77
N GLY A 79 7.98 14.48 -12.30
CA GLY A 79 7.67 14.41 -10.86
C GLY A 79 7.73 12.97 -10.33
N ILE A 80 7.17 12.00 -11.05
CA ILE A 80 7.24 10.58 -10.66
C ILE A 80 8.69 10.08 -10.60
N ARG A 81 9.52 10.41 -11.60
CA ARG A 81 10.92 10.01 -11.62
C ARG A 81 11.72 10.66 -10.50
N TYR A 82 11.48 11.93 -10.21
CA TYR A 82 12.10 12.66 -9.11
C TYR A 82 11.84 11.98 -7.76
N LEU A 83 10.61 11.52 -7.51
CA LEU A 83 10.27 10.81 -6.27
C LEU A 83 10.99 9.46 -6.09
N LEU A 84 11.49 8.88 -7.19
CA LEU A 84 12.08 7.53 -7.20
C LEU A 84 13.60 7.52 -7.48
N ASN A 85 14.18 8.64 -7.90
CA ASN A 85 15.60 8.76 -8.20
C ASN A 85 16.39 9.39 -7.03
N ASP A 86 17.70 9.52 -7.23
CA ASP A 86 18.62 10.11 -6.24
C ASP A 86 19.04 11.56 -6.55
N GLU A 87 18.41 12.18 -7.55
CA GLU A 87 18.67 13.57 -7.92
C GLU A 87 18.19 14.55 -6.85
N ASP A 88 18.86 15.70 -6.74
CA ASP A 88 18.37 16.82 -5.93
C ASP A 88 17.27 17.62 -6.66
N ILE A 89 16.73 18.64 -6.00
CA ILE A 89 15.59 19.41 -6.49
C ILE A 89 15.85 20.15 -7.82
N SER A 90 17.13 20.38 -8.19
CA SER A 90 17.50 20.95 -9.49
C SER A 90 17.00 20.10 -10.68
N TYR A 91 16.80 18.79 -10.49
CA TYR A 91 16.18 17.93 -11.51
C TYR A 91 14.80 18.42 -11.96
N LEU A 92 14.03 19.03 -11.05
CA LEU A 92 12.78 19.71 -11.38
C LEU A 92 12.99 21.20 -11.62
N GLY A 93 13.85 21.86 -10.84
CA GLY A 93 14.10 23.30 -10.90
C GLY A 93 14.68 23.77 -12.24
N ASP A 94 15.46 22.92 -12.92
CA ASP A 94 16.06 23.23 -14.22
C ASP A 94 15.12 22.93 -15.40
N LEU A 95 13.97 22.28 -15.16
CA LEU A 95 13.00 22.01 -16.21
C LEU A 95 12.38 23.31 -16.70
N LYS A 96 12.19 23.39 -18.01
CA LYS A 96 11.54 24.52 -18.66
C LYS A 96 10.38 24.08 -19.52
N ILE A 97 9.28 24.81 -19.43
CA ILE A 97 8.11 24.71 -20.31
C ILE A 97 8.04 26.03 -21.06
N ASP A 98 8.08 25.96 -22.40
CA ASP A 98 8.08 27.13 -23.29
C ASP A 98 9.14 28.19 -22.94
N GLY A 99 10.31 27.73 -22.49
CA GLY A 99 11.47 28.57 -22.18
C GLY A 99 11.45 29.20 -20.77
N GLN A 100 10.38 29.03 -20.01
CA GLN A 100 10.24 29.50 -18.63
C GLN A 100 10.46 28.35 -17.63
N PRO A 101 10.92 28.62 -16.40
CA PRO A 101 10.98 27.61 -15.34
C PRO A 101 9.64 26.87 -15.21
N ALA A 102 9.71 25.54 -15.16
CA ALA A 102 8.52 24.70 -15.12
C ALA A 102 7.79 24.84 -13.78
N PHE A 103 8.51 24.98 -12.68
CA PHE A 103 7.95 25.02 -11.33
C PHE A 103 8.33 26.32 -10.62
N ARG A 104 7.42 26.84 -9.78
CA ARG A 104 7.72 27.90 -8.82
C ARG A 104 8.50 27.34 -7.64
N GLU A 105 9.22 28.20 -6.92
CA GLU A 105 10.02 27.82 -5.75
C GLU A 105 9.20 27.04 -4.70
N LYS A 106 8.00 27.52 -4.38
CA LYS A 106 7.08 26.83 -3.47
C LYS A 106 6.69 25.41 -3.93
N GLU A 107 6.55 25.18 -5.23
CA GLU A 107 6.24 23.85 -5.77
C GLU A 107 7.44 22.91 -5.65
N LEU A 108 8.66 23.46 -5.78
CA LEU A 108 9.90 22.71 -5.61
C LEU A 108 10.08 22.29 -4.14
N ASP A 109 9.92 23.21 -3.20
CA ASP A 109 9.98 22.92 -1.76
C ASP A 109 9.02 21.79 -1.37
N HIS A 110 7.78 21.86 -1.85
CA HIS A 110 6.80 20.81 -1.61
C HIS A 110 7.20 19.46 -2.24
N MET A 111 7.78 19.47 -3.44
CA MET A 111 8.25 18.23 -4.06
C MET A 111 9.40 17.60 -3.26
N GLU A 112 10.29 18.38 -2.63
CA GLU A 112 11.29 17.86 -1.70
C GLU A 112 10.65 17.15 -0.51
N ASP A 113 9.66 17.78 0.13
CA ASP A 113 8.90 17.17 1.23
C ASP A 113 8.22 15.87 0.79
N VAL A 114 7.55 15.88 -0.37
CA VAL A 114 6.89 14.69 -0.93
C VAL A 114 7.92 13.58 -1.22
N LYS A 115 9.15 13.92 -1.63
CA LYS A 115 10.22 12.94 -1.84
C LYS A 115 10.67 12.31 -0.53
N VAL A 116 10.77 13.08 0.55
CA VAL A 116 11.09 12.54 1.90
C VAL A 116 9.99 11.57 2.35
N VAL A 117 8.73 11.96 2.26
CA VAL A 117 7.57 11.11 2.63
C VAL A 117 7.54 9.84 1.78
N THR A 118 7.73 9.98 0.47
CA THR A 118 7.75 8.85 -0.46
C THR A 118 8.87 7.86 -0.11
N ARG A 119 10.09 8.35 0.13
CA ARG A 119 11.22 7.51 0.54
C ARG A 119 10.97 6.81 1.88
N GLY A 120 10.36 7.50 2.84
CA GLY A 120 9.92 6.94 4.10
C GLY A 120 8.93 5.79 3.90
N ALA A 121 7.86 6.02 3.14
CA ALA A 121 6.85 5.01 2.82
C ALA A 121 7.44 3.79 2.09
N LEU A 122 8.34 4.00 1.13
CA LEU A 122 9.01 2.91 0.42
C LEU A 122 9.99 2.13 1.31
N THR A 123 10.61 2.79 2.29
CA THR A 123 11.47 2.13 3.28
C THR A 123 10.64 1.27 4.22
N VAL A 124 9.52 1.80 4.74
CA VAL A 124 8.56 1.04 5.54
C VAL A 124 8.03 -0.16 4.77
N LEU A 125 7.65 0.01 3.50
CA LEU A 125 7.22 -1.09 2.63
C LEU A 125 8.27 -2.20 2.57
N LYS A 126 9.54 -1.86 2.30
CA LYS A 126 10.63 -2.86 2.22
C LYS A 126 10.82 -3.62 3.53
N LEU A 127 10.83 -2.90 4.67
CA LEU A 127 11.02 -3.50 5.99
C LEU A 127 9.84 -4.38 6.39
N CYS A 128 8.60 -3.90 6.20
CA CYS A 128 7.39 -4.68 6.43
C CYS A 128 7.35 -5.92 5.55
N LEU A 129 7.72 -5.81 4.27
CA LEU A 129 7.72 -6.94 3.34
C LEU A 129 8.75 -7.99 3.76
N LEU A 130 9.97 -7.56 4.13
CA LEU A 130 11.01 -8.45 4.63
C LEU A 130 10.55 -9.19 5.89
N PHE A 131 10.02 -8.46 6.88
CA PHE A 131 9.48 -9.06 8.10
C PHE A 131 8.33 -10.03 7.80
N PHE A 132 7.44 -9.66 6.88
CA PHE A 132 6.31 -10.50 6.49
C PHE A 132 6.76 -11.81 5.84
N VAL A 133 7.69 -11.76 4.89
CA VAL A 133 8.24 -12.95 4.22
C VAL A 133 8.92 -13.88 5.23
N ILE A 134 9.78 -13.33 6.09
CA ILE A 134 10.46 -14.12 7.14
C ILE A 134 9.43 -14.73 8.10
N GLY A 135 8.48 -13.93 8.59
CA GLY A 135 7.45 -14.39 9.52
C GLY A 135 6.55 -15.47 8.92
N MET A 136 6.15 -15.33 7.65
CA MET A 136 5.40 -16.33 6.92
C MET A 136 6.21 -17.63 6.73
N GLY A 137 7.52 -17.53 6.48
CA GLY A 137 8.43 -18.68 6.42
C GLY A 137 8.53 -19.43 7.76
N VAL A 138 8.67 -18.69 8.86
CA VAL A 138 8.66 -19.26 10.23
C VAL A 138 7.31 -19.94 10.50
N LEU A 139 6.18 -19.30 10.22
CA LEU A 139 4.86 -19.91 10.40
C LEU A 139 4.66 -21.14 9.53
N ALA A 140 5.17 -21.15 8.30
CA ALA A 140 5.07 -22.29 7.40
C ALA A 140 5.77 -23.53 7.97
N TYR A 141 6.90 -23.34 8.64
CA TYR A 141 7.66 -24.41 9.30
C TYR A 141 6.87 -25.06 10.45
N PHE A 142 6.15 -24.25 11.24
CA PHE A 142 5.42 -24.75 12.42
C PHE A 142 3.98 -25.19 12.13
N SER A 143 3.23 -24.45 11.30
CA SER A 143 1.82 -24.74 11.05
C SER A 143 1.29 -24.12 9.77
N ARG A 144 1.06 -24.97 8.77
CA ARG A 144 0.33 -24.60 7.55
C ARG A 144 -1.07 -24.02 7.83
N SER A 145 -1.74 -24.46 8.90
CA SER A 145 -3.07 -23.95 9.28
C SER A 145 -2.99 -22.49 9.75
N ARG A 146 -1.99 -22.14 10.56
CA ARG A 146 -1.76 -20.75 11.02
C ARG A 146 -1.39 -19.83 9.85
N LEU A 147 -0.61 -20.31 8.88
CA LEU A 147 -0.32 -19.55 7.65
C LEU A 147 -1.59 -19.19 6.87
N LEU A 148 -2.45 -20.17 6.62
CA LEU A 148 -3.73 -19.93 5.93
C LEU A 148 -4.66 -18.99 6.72
N SER A 149 -4.59 -19.06 8.05
CA SER A 149 -5.29 -18.14 8.95
C SER A 149 -4.78 -16.70 8.81
N VAL A 150 -3.46 -16.46 8.73
CA VAL A 150 -2.91 -15.12 8.47
C VAL A 150 -3.47 -14.51 7.20
N LEU A 151 -3.47 -15.27 6.09
CA LEU A 151 -3.96 -14.77 4.81
C LEU A 151 -5.46 -14.45 4.86
N PHE A 152 -6.26 -15.33 5.48
CA PHE A 152 -7.71 -15.12 5.56
C PHE A 152 -8.08 -13.94 6.47
N TYR A 153 -7.58 -13.91 7.71
CA TYR A 153 -7.91 -12.84 8.64
C TYR A 153 -7.22 -11.52 8.28
N GLY A 154 -6.02 -11.57 7.69
CA GLY A 154 -5.36 -10.40 7.11
C GLY A 154 -6.20 -9.78 5.99
N GLY A 155 -6.68 -10.59 5.05
CA GLY A 155 -7.61 -10.14 4.01
C GLY A 155 -8.91 -9.57 4.58
N ALA A 156 -9.56 -10.27 5.51
CA ALA A 156 -10.79 -9.79 6.15
C ALA A 156 -10.59 -8.46 6.89
N SER A 157 -9.50 -8.32 7.65
CA SER A 157 -9.16 -7.05 8.32
C SER A 157 -8.88 -5.92 7.34
N THR A 158 -8.29 -6.23 6.18
CA THR A 158 -8.04 -5.25 5.11
C THR A 158 -9.35 -4.75 4.51
N LEU A 159 -10.32 -5.64 4.24
CA LEU A 159 -11.62 -5.24 3.71
C LEU A 159 -12.35 -4.27 4.65
N ILE A 160 -12.30 -4.52 5.97
CA ILE A 160 -12.88 -3.62 6.97
C ILE A 160 -12.18 -2.26 6.96
N ALA A 161 -10.85 -2.24 6.99
CA ALA A 161 -10.07 -1.00 7.01
C ALA A 161 -10.29 -0.16 5.75
N VAL A 162 -10.24 -0.78 4.57
CA VAL A 162 -10.40 -0.08 3.28
C VAL A 162 -11.83 0.41 3.06
N ALA A 163 -12.85 -0.32 3.54
CA ALA A 163 -14.23 0.13 3.44
C ALA A 163 -14.44 1.50 4.11
N VAL A 164 -13.81 1.72 5.26
CA VAL A 164 -13.84 3.01 5.96
C VAL A 164 -13.13 4.10 5.16
N LEU A 165 -11.92 3.81 4.66
CA LEU A 165 -11.13 4.79 3.91
C LEU A 165 -11.79 5.20 2.58
N VAL A 166 -12.29 4.22 1.82
CA VAL A 166 -13.00 4.48 0.56
C VAL A 166 -14.27 5.29 0.81
N MET A 167 -15.01 4.98 1.88
CA MET A 167 -16.18 5.77 2.26
C MET A 167 -15.80 7.23 2.54
N LEU A 168 -14.72 7.50 3.26
CA LEU A 168 -14.25 8.86 3.53
C LEU A 168 -13.88 9.59 2.22
N VAL A 169 -13.15 8.95 1.32
CA VAL A 169 -12.77 9.51 0.01
C VAL A 169 -14.00 9.92 -0.80
N PHE A 170 -15.05 9.10 -0.83
CA PHE A 170 -16.28 9.38 -1.58
C PHE A 170 -17.18 10.42 -0.91
N VAL A 171 -17.28 10.42 0.42
CA VAL A 171 -18.19 11.31 1.15
C VAL A 171 -17.62 12.72 1.27
N SER A 172 -16.31 12.85 1.51
CA SER A 172 -15.67 14.15 1.66
C SER A 172 -14.22 14.09 1.21
N TRP A 173 -14.01 14.30 -0.08
CA TRP A 173 -12.68 14.36 -0.67
C TRP A 173 -11.81 15.43 0.00
N ASP A 174 -12.32 16.66 0.16
CA ASP A 174 -11.53 17.76 0.73
C ASP A 174 -11.08 17.44 2.16
N PHE A 175 -11.98 16.89 3.00
CA PHE A 175 -11.61 16.46 4.34
C PHE A 175 -10.54 15.37 4.33
N PHE A 176 -10.68 14.36 3.46
CA PHE A 176 -9.68 13.30 3.34
C PHE A 176 -8.32 13.84 2.87
N PHE A 177 -8.32 14.65 1.82
CA PHE A 177 -7.12 15.21 1.21
C PHE A 177 -6.38 16.13 2.18
N ASP A 178 -7.09 17.05 2.83
CA ASP A 178 -6.50 18.02 3.75
C ASP A 178 -5.91 17.34 4.99
N ASN A 179 -6.63 16.37 5.58
CA ASN A 179 -6.12 15.63 6.74
C ASN A 179 -4.95 14.71 6.37
N PHE A 180 -4.96 14.12 5.16
CA PHE A 180 -3.81 13.38 4.68
C PHE A 180 -2.58 14.29 4.58
N HIS A 181 -2.72 15.48 3.99
CA HIS A 181 -1.60 16.42 3.87
C HIS A 181 -1.13 16.94 5.23
N ALA A 182 -2.05 17.27 6.14
CA ALA A 182 -1.71 17.76 7.48
C ALA A 182 -0.97 16.75 8.37
N ILE A 183 -1.01 15.45 8.05
CA ILE A 183 -0.20 14.43 8.74
C ILE A 183 1.28 14.52 8.34
N PHE A 184 1.57 14.96 7.11
CA PHE A 184 2.91 14.87 6.51
C PHE A 184 3.57 16.22 6.26
N PHE A 185 2.79 17.30 6.16
CA PHE A 185 3.26 18.60 5.69
C PHE A 185 2.75 19.73 6.58
N ASP A 186 3.55 20.77 6.71
CA ASP A 186 3.20 21.98 7.43
C ASP A 186 2.02 22.72 6.77
N GLU A 187 1.31 23.52 7.58
CA GLU A 187 0.15 24.28 7.11
C GLU A 187 0.53 25.24 5.97
N GLY A 188 -0.19 25.15 4.85
CA GLY A 188 -0.02 26.03 3.69
C GLY A 188 1.12 25.66 2.73
N SER A 189 2.01 24.70 3.07
CA SER A 189 3.13 24.32 2.19
C SER A 189 2.69 23.57 0.93
N TRP A 190 1.54 22.90 0.98
CA TRP A 190 0.97 22.06 -0.08
C TRP A 190 -0.22 22.72 -0.82
N GLN A 191 -0.51 23.99 -0.53
CA GLN A 191 -1.60 24.74 -1.16
C GLN A 191 -1.09 25.60 -2.32
N PHE A 192 -1.65 25.38 -3.50
CA PHE A 192 -1.17 25.96 -4.76
C PHE A 192 -2.28 26.71 -5.52
N TYR A 193 -1.87 27.60 -6.42
CA TYR A 193 -2.79 28.22 -7.35
C TYR A 193 -3.21 27.23 -8.43
N ARG A 194 -4.38 27.47 -9.03
CA ARG A 194 -4.92 26.59 -10.08
C ARG A 194 -4.05 26.55 -11.34
N ASP A 195 -3.28 27.60 -11.59
CA ASP A 195 -2.34 27.73 -12.71
C ASP A 195 -0.92 27.24 -12.40
N ASP A 196 -0.65 26.80 -11.16
CA ASP A 196 0.64 26.20 -10.79
C ASP A 196 0.85 24.86 -11.52
N THR A 197 2.10 24.58 -11.89
CA THR A 197 2.44 23.44 -12.74
C THR A 197 2.09 22.11 -12.10
N LEU A 198 2.26 21.94 -10.79
CA LEU A 198 1.86 20.74 -10.06
C LEU A 198 0.37 20.49 -10.15
N ILE A 199 -0.47 21.52 -10.03
CA ILE A 199 -1.93 21.38 -10.14
C ILE A 199 -2.33 21.05 -11.58
N ARG A 200 -1.66 21.64 -12.56
CA ARG A 200 -1.90 21.35 -13.98
C ARG A 200 -1.43 19.94 -14.37
N LEU A 201 -0.31 19.46 -13.83
CA LEU A 201 0.22 18.11 -14.07
C LEU A 201 -0.46 17.02 -13.25
N TYR A 202 -0.99 17.34 -12.07
CA TYR A 202 -1.64 16.39 -11.18
C TYR A 202 -2.91 17.02 -10.59
N PRO A 203 -3.96 17.20 -11.42
CA PRO A 203 -5.18 17.86 -10.98
C PRO A 203 -5.87 17.00 -9.90
N GLN A 204 -6.79 17.61 -9.17
CA GLN A 204 -7.56 16.92 -8.13
C GLN A 204 -8.15 15.59 -8.61
N GLN A 205 -8.68 15.53 -9.84
CA GLN A 205 -9.22 14.29 -10.41
C GLN A 205 -8.18 13.16 -10.46
N PHE A 206 -6.92 13.47 -10.81
CA PHE A 206 -5.85 12.47 -10.85
C PHE A 206 -5.62 11.87 -9.45
N TRP A 207 -5.60 12.68 -8.40
CA TRP A 207 -5.42 12.22 -7.03
C TRP A 207 -6.62 11.46 -6.48
N PHE A 208 -7.83 11.91 -6.79
CA PHE A 208 -9.07 11.23 -6.42
C PHE A 208 -9.10 9.81 -7.02
N GLU A 209 -8.87 9.70 -8.33
CA GLU A 209 -8.92 8.42 -9.06
C GLU A 209 -7.75 7.51 -8.67
N SER A 210 -6.57 8.07 -8.41
CA SER A 210 -5.44 7.33 -7.83
C SER A 210 -5.79 6.74 -6.46
N SER A 211 -6.49 7.51 -5.61
CA SER A 211 -6.94 7.04 -4.29
C SER A 211 -7.98 5.92 -4.40
N LEU A 212 -8.91 6.04 -5.36
CA LEU A 212 -9.86 4.97 -5.67
C LEU A 212 -9.17 3.71 -6.19
N MET A 213 -8.20 3.86 -7.09
CA MET A 213 -7.42 2.74 -7.63
C MET A 213 -6.61 2.04 -6.54
N VAL A 214 -6.02 2.78 -5.60
CA VAL A 214 -5.39 2.20 -4.40
C VAL A 214 -6.40 1.36 -3.62
N GLY A 215 -7.62 1.87 -3.41
CA GLY A 215 -8.71 1.12 -2.78
C GLY A 215 -9.06 -0.18 -3.53
N ILE A 216 -9.24 -0.10 -4.85
CA ILE A 216 -9.56 -1.24 -5.72
C ILE A 216 -8.48 -2.31 -5.66
N LEU A 217 -7.21 -1.93 -5.83
CA LEU A 217 -6.07 -2.86 -5.79
C LEU A 217 -5.93 -3.50 -4.41
N THR A 218 -6.13 -2.73 -3.34
CA THR A 218 -6.07 -3.23 -1.96
C THR A 218 -7.20 -4.24 -1.69
N ILE A 219 -8.43 -3.95 -2.14
CA ILE A 219 -9.57 -4.88 -2.04
C ILE A 219 -9.29 -6.15 -2.85
N GLY A 220 -8.82 -6.01 -4.10
CA GLY A 220 -8.46 -7.15 -4.95
C GLY A 220 -7.41 -8.05 -4.31
N GLY A 221 -6.36 -7.46 -3.73
CA GLY A 221 -5.33 -8.16 -2.97
C GLY A 221 -5.89 -8.87 -1.73
N ALA A 222 -6.79 -8.21 -0.98
CA ALA A 222 -7.43 -8.79 0.19
C ALA A 222 -8.30 -10.01 -0.16
N VAL A 223 -9.12 -9.88 -1.21
CA VAL A 223 -9.93 -11.00 -1.72
C VAL A 223 -9.03 -12.15 -2.19
N PHE A 224 -7.95 -11.85 -2.91
CA PHE A 224 -6.98 -12.86 -3.33
C PHE A 224 -6.36 -13.61 -2.14
N CYS A 225 -5.98 -12.90 -1.07
CA CYS A 225 -5.50 -13.51 0.17
C CYS A 225 -6.53 -14.44 0.82
N MET A 226 -7.83 -14.18 0.67
CA MET A 226 -8.89 -15.01 1.26
C MET A 226 -9.25 -16.24 0.41
N ILE A 227 -9.17 -16.13 -0.93
CA ILE A 227 -9.51 -17.24 -1.85
C ILE A 227 -8.58 -18.44 -1.66
N ILE A 228 -7.27 -18.22 -1.47
CA ILE A 228 -6.28 -19.29 -1.33
C ILE A 228 -6.59 -20.22 -0.13
N PRO A 229 -6.73 -19.69 1.11
CA PRO A 229 -7.17 -20.48 2.26
C PRO A 229 -8.51 -21.19 2.06
N TRP A 230 -9.50 -20.50 1.49
CA TRP A 230 -10.83 -21.06 1.25
C TRP A 230 -10.76 -22.27 0.32
N TRP A 231 -10.03 -22.16 -0.80
CA TRP A 231 -9.87 -23.24 -1.77
C TRP A 231 -9.08 -24.44 -1.22
N VAL A 232 -8.04 -24.19 -0.40
CA VAL A 232 -7.26 -25.28 0.22
C VAL A 232 -8.09 -26.04 1.25
N ARG A 233 -8.93 -25.36 2.03
CA ARG A 233 -9.81 -26.00 3.04
C ARG A 233 -10.92 -26.81 2.37
N SER A 234 -11.60 -26.27 1.35
CA SER A 234 -12.67 -26.97 0.65
C SER A 234 -12.20 -28.26 -0.05
N ARG A 235 -10.95 -28.30 -0.57
CA ARG A 235 -10.36 -29.53 -1.12
C ARG A 235 -10.14 -30.61 -0.08
N LYS A 236 -9.71 -30.25 1.13
CA LYS A 236 -9.51 -31.23 2.23
C LYS A 236 -10.84 -31.83 2.65
N GLU A 237 -11.85 -30.99 2.87
CA GLU A 237 -13.20 -31.43 3.25
C GLU A 237 -13.81 -32.37 2.20
N ASN A 238 -13.69 -32.04 0.91
CA ASN A 238 -14.17 -32.90 -0.17
C ASN A 238 -13.46 -34.27 -0.23
N HIS A 239 -12.15 -34.32 0.04
CA HIS A 239 -11.39 -35.57 0.08
C HIS A 239 -11.81 -36.44 1.27
N GLU A 240 -11.91 -35.85 2.47
CA GLU A 240 -12.38 -36.54 3.67
C GLU A 240 -13.80 -37.07 3.49
N ASN A 241 -14.70 -36.28 2.90
CA ASN A 241 -16.08 -36.70 2.68
C ASN A 241 -16.18 -37.87 1.68
N ARG A 242 -15.37 -37.86 0.61
CA ARG A 242 -15.27 -39.01 -0.32
C ARG A 242 -14.76 -40.28 0.35
N SER A 243 -13.74 -40.18 1.20
CA SER A 243 -13.21 -41.33 1.94
C SER A 243 -14.19 -41.92 2.97
N ARG A 244 -15.15 -41.13 3.46
CA ARG A 244 -16.19 -41.62 4.39
C ARG A 244 -17.35 -42.33 3.68
N VAL A 245 -17.66 -41.94 2.44
CA VAL A 245 -18.77 -42.50 1.65
C VAL A 245 -18.37 -43.78 0.91
N SER A 246 -17.07 -44.00 0.69
CA SER A 246 -16.51 -45.22 0.08
C SER A 246 -15.48 -45.88 1.00
N PRO A 247 -15.88 -46.40 2.18
CA PRO A 247 -14.99 -47.25 2.95
C PRO A 247 -14.87 -48.59 2.22
N ASP A 248 -13.67 -48.90 1.73
CA ASP A 248 -13.31 -50.25 1.27
C ASP A 248 -13.55 -51.29 2.38
#